data_AF-A0A8J2QAR7-F1
#
_entry.id   AF-A0A8J2QAR7-F1
#
_cell.length_a   1.000
_cell.length_b   1.000
_cell.length_c   1.000
_cell.angle_alpha   90.00
_cell.angle_beta   90.00
_cell.angle_gamma   90.00
#
_symmetry.space_group_name_H-M   'P 1'
#
loop_
_entity.id
_entity.type
_entity.pdbx_description
1 polymer ?
#
loop_
_entity_poly.entity_id
_entity_poly.type
_entity_poly.pdbx_seq_one_letter_code
_entity_poly.pdbx_strand_id
1 'polypeptide(L)'
;MHEQQQVTSDDFSGTESSLSSGPNRVQQDILETLSASDRSDGERLRRHLQFFFMDPITKWKVRHQFPFKLVLQIFKIIFISIQLVLFAELRISHVDFMDETNTVIRHKFLKNWNDERDTLIYPPSSGRYSVFTGTDIIDQFAFMVVAYYSIKDDSFASFSYDTLKDQDNYFPVKVYDPKFTSSISFDDIPPMQFCLQKIANVTVFNDTYEFDISEINDCVLLKFNKNEVKEVRRNASSLKKFLEKRQITFKPEDALIISKGVLSFNLRTIHFNAISTDKRPECFLIQVKFY
;
A
#
# COMPACT_ATOMS: atom_id res chain seq x y z
N MET A 1 -69.08 0.60 -0.09
CA MET A 1 -69.20 0.06 -1.46
C MET A 1 -67.80 -0.34 -1.87
N HIS A 2 -67.46 -1.62 -1.66
CA HIS A 2 -67.49 -2.68 -2.69
C HIS A 2 -66.34 -2.45 -3.70
N GLU A 3 -65.40 -3.35 -3.98
CA GLU A 3 -65.39 -4.80 -3.78
C GLU A 3 -63.96 -5.33 -4.04
N GLN A 4 -63.64 -6.50 -3.46
CA GLN A 4 -62.49 -7.33 -3.81
C GLN A 4 -62.68 -8.00 -5.17
N GLN A 5 -61.59 -8.26 -5.89
CA GLN A 5 -61.50 -9.23 -6.98
C GLN A 5 -60.03 -9.70 -6.99
N GLN A 6 -59.63 -10.85 -6.44
CA GLN A 6 -59.94 -12.24 -6.77
C GLN A 6 -59.86 -12.50 -8.28
N VAL A 7 -58.67 -12.89 -8.74
CA VAL A 7 -58.48 -13.53 -10.05
C VAL A 7 -58.22 -15.00 -9.79
N THR A 8 -59.24 -15.77 -10.14
CA THR A 8 -59.33 -17.22 -10.21
C THR A 8 -58.40 -17.78 -11.28
N SER A 9 -57.88 -18.95 -10.95
CA SER A 9 -57.18 -19.95 -11.75
C SER A 9 -57.95 -20.37 -13.00
N ASP A 10 -57.28 -20.30 -14.16
CA ASP A 10 -57.70 -20.98 -15.38
C ASP A 10 -57.01 -22.35 -15.50
N ASP A 11 -57.84 -23.37 -15.63
CA ASP A 11 -57.48 -24.74 -15.99
C ASP A 11 -56.91 -24.81 -17.42
N PHE A 12 -55.74 -25.43 -17.56
CA PHE A 12 -55.31 -26.00 -18.84
C PHE A 12 -55.03 -27.49 -18.65
N SER A 13 -56.06 -28.28 -18.90
CA SER A 13 -56.00 -29.72 -19.10
C SER A 13 -55.18 -30.02 -20.37
N GLY A 14 -54.08 -30.75 -20.22
CA GLY A 14 -53.28 -31.20 -21.35
C GLY A 14 -52.23 -32.26 -20.98
N THR A 15 -52.66 -33.52 -21.01
CA THR A 15 -51.84 -34.69 -21.36
C THR A 15 -50.87 -35.23 -20.29
N GLU A 16 -51.40 -36.08 -19.41
CA GLU A 16 -50.63 -37.16 -18.81
C GLU A 16 -50.13 -38.10 -19.91
N SER A 17 -48.81 -38.10 -20.17
CA SER A 17 -48.15 -39.25 -20.79
C SER A 17 -46.71 -39.37 -20.28
N SER A 18 -46.55 -40.28 -19.31
CA SER A 18 -45.39 -41.14 -19.12
C SER A 18 -43.99 -40.54 -19.36
N LEU A 19 -43.42 -39.87 -18.36
CA LEU A 19 -41.96 -39.73 -18.24
C LEU A 19 -41.50 -39.99 -16.80
N SER A 20 -41.87 -41.16 -16.29
CA SER A 20 -41.29 -41.78 -15.10
C SER A 20 -40.56 -43.07 -15.52
N SER A 21 -39.51 -42.93 -16.32
CA SER A 21 -38.52 -43.99 -16.52
C SER A 21 -37.17 -43.41 -16.17
N GLY A 22 -36.89 -43.37 -14.87
CA GLY A 22 -35.65 -42.81 -14.35
C GLY A 22 -34.40 -43.59 -14.82
N PRO A 23 -33.20 -43.04 -14.56
CA PRO A 23 -31.90 -43.64 -14.90
C PRO A 23 -31.69 -45.07 -14.38
N ASN A 24 -32.56 -45.55 -13.49
CA ASN A 24 -32.55 -46.92 -12.97
C ASN A 24 -32.94 -47.98 -14.00
N ARG A 25 -33.78 -47.68 -15.01
CA ARG A 25 -34.27 -48.66 -15.99
C ARG A 25 -33.18 -49.08 -16.99
N VAL A 26 -32.53 -48.11 -17.62
CA VAL A 26 -31.42 -48.33 -18.57
C VAL A 26 -30.24 -49.06 -17.91
N GLN A 27 -30.03 -48.82 -16.61
CA GLN A 27 -28.95 -49.43 -15.86
C GLN A 27 -29.24 -50.88 -15.45
N GLN A 28 -30.52 -51.25 -15.30
CA GLN A 28 -30.94 -52.64 -15.08
C GLN A 28 -30.77 -53.48 -16.35
N ASP A 29 -31.10 -52.92 -17.51
CA ASP A 29 -30.98 -53.61 -18.81
C ASP A 29 -29.52 -53.98 -19.16
N ILE A 30 -28.54 -53.13 -18.79
CA ILE A 30 -27.10 -53.39 -19.00
C ILE A 30 -26.57 -54.47 -18.04
N LEU A 31 -27.17 -54.59 -16.85
CA LEU A 31 -26.74 -55.57 -15.84
C LEU A 31 -27.28 -56.98 -16.12
N GLU A 32 -28.43 -57.07 -16.80
CA GLU A 32 -29.09 -58.33 -17.19
C GLU A 32 -28.46 -58.99 -18.43
N THR A 33 -27.68 -58.25 -19.22
CA THR A 33 -26.99 -58.74 -20.42
C THR A 33 -25.58 -59.30 -20.14
N LEU A 34 -25.11 -59.23 -18.89
CA LEU A 34 -23.78 -59.69 -18.47
C LEU A 34 -23.80 -61.15 -17.94
N SER A 35 -22.64 -61.82 -18.01
CA SER A 35 -22.47 -63.17 -17.43
C SER A 35 -22.70 -63.14 -15.90
N ALA A 36 -23.10 -64.26 -15.30
CA ALA A 36 -23.43 -64.30 -13.87
C ALA A 36 -22.29 -63.80 -12.94
N SER A 37 -21.04 -64.00 -13.35
CA SER A 37 -19.85 -63.48 -12.64
C SER A 37 -19.73 -61.96 -12.80
N ASP A 38 -19.80 -61.46 -14.03
CA ASP A 38 -19.67 -60.02 -14.35
C ASP A 38 -20.80 -59.18 -13.76
N ARG A 39 -22.00 -59.76 -13.65
CA ARG A 39 -23.15 -59.14 -12.99
C ARG A 39 -22.88 -58.88 -11.50
N SER A 40 -22.21 -59.82 -10.83
CA SER A 40 -21.87 -59.69 -9.41
C SER A 40 -20.80 -58.62 -9.16
N ASP A 41 -19.81 -58.52 -10.04
CA ASP A 41 -18.76 -57.51 -9.98
C ASP A 41 -19.30 -56.11 -10.33
N GLY A 42 -20.18 -56.01 -11.33
CA GLY A 42 -20.88 -54.77 -11.69
C GLY A 42 -21.74 -54.22 -10.54
N GLU A 43 -22.48 -55.09 -9.83
CA GLU A 43 -23.23 -54.68 -8.63
C GLU A 43 -22.32 -54.22 -7.50
N ARG A 44 -21.20 -54.91 -7.28
CA ARG A 44 -20.22 -54.55 -6.24
C ARG A 44 -19.58 -53.19 -6.53
N LEU A 45 -19.18 -52.95 -7.78
CA LEU A 45 -18.63 -51.68 -8.22
C LEU A 45 -19.67 -50.55 -8.09
N ARG A 46 -20.94 -50.83 -8.47
CA ARG A 46 -22.05 -49.88 -8.30
C ARG A 46 -22.21 -49.45 -6.84
N ARG A 47 -22.22 -50.40 -5.91
CA ARG A 47 -22.32 -50.10 -4.46
C ARG A 47 -21.12 -49.30 -3.97
N HIS A 48 -19.91 -49.58 -4.44
CA HIS A 48 -18.71 -48.83 -4.09
C HIS A 48 -18.73 -47.39 -4.63
N LEU A 49 -19.14 -47.20 -5.89
CA LEU A 49 -19.26 -45.88 -6.51
C LEU A 49 -20.34 -45.05 -5.83
N GLN A 50 -21.52 -45.63 -5.60
CA GLN A 50 -22.60 -44.98 -4.85
C GLN A 50 -22.12 -44.57 -3.46
N PHE A 51 -21.41 -45.46 -2.75
CA PHE A 51 -20.81 -45.12 -1.46
C PHE A 51 -19.74 -44.05 -1.59
N PHE A 52 -18.93 -43.99 -2.65
CA PHE A 52 -17.91 -42.95 -2.83
C PHE A 52 -18.52 -41.56 -3.06
N PHE A 53 -19.60 -41.46 -3.83
CA PHE A 53 -20.27 -40.19 -4.16
C PHE A 53 -21.37 -39.77 -3.18
N MET A 54 -21.76 -40.63 -2.24
CA MET A 54 -22.66 -40.26 -1.14
C MET A 54 -22.10 -39.09 -0.31
N ASP A 55 -23.01 -38.28 0.22
CA ASP A 55 -22.66 -37.16 1.09
C ASP A 55 -22.05 -37.65 2.43
N PRO A 56 -21.21 -36.84 3.09
CA PRO A 56 -20.50 -37.24 4.30
C PRO A 56 -21.41 -37.57 5.47
N ILE A 57 -22.58 -36.91 5.55
CA ILE A 57 -23.56 -37.10 6.63
C ILE A 57 -24.25 -38.46 6.46
N THR A 58 -24.67 -38.80 5.24
CA THR A 58 -25.23 -40.12 4.92
C THR A 58 -24.21 -41.24 5.12
N LYS A 59 -22.94 -41.03 4.75
CA LYS A 59 -21.85 -41.99 5.04
C LYS A 59 -21.69 -42.26 6.54
N TRP A 60 -21.76 -41.21 7.36
CA TRP A 60 -21.72 -41.35 8.82
C TRP A 60 -22.93 -42.13 9.34
N LYS A 61 -24.14 -41.82 8.86
CA LYS A 61 -25.37 -42.51 9.24
C LYS A 61 -25.36 -43.99 8.85
N VAL A 62 -24.82 -44.35 7.68
CA VAL A 62 -24.76 -45.75 7.20
C VAL A 62 -23.67 -46.57 7.91
N ARG A 63 -22.51 -45.97 8.17
CA ARG A 63 -21.33 -46.70 8.67
C ARG A 63 -21.14 -46.62 10.19
N HIS A 64 -21.84 -45.69 10.85
CA HIS A 64 -21.68 -45.34 12.28
C HIS A 64 -20.23 -45.05 12.70
N GLN A 65 -19.35 -44.73 11.75
CA GLN A 65 -17.94 -44.39 11.99
C GLN A 65 -17.78 -42.88 12.09
N PHE A 66 -17.20 -42.41 13.19
CA PHE A 66 -17.00 -40.98 13.45
C PHE A 66 -16.26 -40.28 12.28
N PRO A 67 -16.80 -39.18 11.72
CA PRO A 67 -16.27 -38.57 10.51
C PRO A 67 -15.11 -37.62 10.83
N PHE A 68 -13.96 -38.17 11.24
CA PHE A 68 -12.75 -37.39 11.59
C PHE A 68 -12.33 -36.38 10.50
N LYS A 69 -12.49 -36.74 9.23
CA LYS A 69 -12.19 -35.86 8.10
C LYS A 69 -13.03 -34.59 8.11
N LEU A 70 -14.33 -34.69 8.43
CA LEU A 70 -15.23 -33.53 8.47
C LEU A 70 -14.92 -32.64 9.68
N VAL A 71 -14.69 -33.25 10.85
CA VAL A 71 -14.34 -32.53 12.08
C VAL A 71 -13.02 -31.76 11.92
N LEU A 72 -12.00 -32.37 11.32
CA LEU A 72 -10.73 -31.67 11.03
C LEU A 72 -10.91 -30.49 10.08
N GLN A 73 -11.84 -30.56 9.12
CA GLN A 73 -12.14 -29.42 8.24
C GLN A 73 -12.80 -28.27 9.00
N ILE A 74 -13.72 -28.57 9.92
CA ILE A 74 -14.36 -27.55 10.77
C ILE A 74 -13.31 -26.89 11.67
N PHE A 75 -12.47 -27.67 12.34
CA PHE A 75 -11.37 -27.12 13.13
C PHE A 75 -10.42 -26.28 12.28
N LYS A 76 -10.04 -26.75 11.09
CA LYS A 76 -9.19 -26.01 10.16
C LYS A 76 -9.79 -24.63 9.84
N ILE A 77 -11.09 -24.55 9.55
CA ILE A 77 -11.76 -23.27 9.29
C ILE A 77 -11.62 -22.35 10.50
N ILE A 78 -11.94 -22.84 11.70
CA ILE A 78 -11.83 -22.06 12.95
C ILE A 78 -10.39 -21.54 13.15
N PHE A 79 -9.39 -22.41 13.02
CA PHE A 79 -7.99 -22.02 13.21
C PHE A 79 -7.52 -21.00 12.18
N ILE A 80 -7.88 -21.19 10.90
CA ILE A 80 -7.52 -20.24 9.83
C ILE A 80 -8.22 -18.90 10.06
N SER A 81 -9.49 -18.90 10.46
CA SER A 81 -10.23 -17.67 10.77
C SER A 81 -9.58 -16.91 11.93
N ILE A 82 -9.23 -17.59 13.03
CA ILE A 82 -8.54 -16.96 14.16
C ILE A 82 -7.17 -16.42 13.74
N GLN A 83 -6.40 -17.22 13.01
CA GLN A 83 -5.09 -16.79 12.50
C GLN A 83 -5.20 -15.54 11.63
N LEU A 84 -6.22 -15.47 10.77
CA LEU A 84 -6.44 -14.33 9.88
C LEU A 84 -6.80 -13.07 10.66
N VAL A 85 -7.68 -13.16 11.65
CA VAL A 85 -8.08 -12.01 12.49
C VAL A 85 -6.87 -11.47 13.26
N LEU A 86 -6.10 -12.34 13.93
CA LEU A 86 -4.90 -11.93 14.66
C LEU A 86 -3.85 -11.30 13.73
N PHE A 87 -3.67 -11.86 12.53
CA PHE A 87 -2.78 -11.27 11.54
C PHE A 87 -3.26 -9.88 11.07
N ALA A 88 -4.57 -9.71 10.88
CA ALA A 88 -5.14 -8.44 10.46
C ALA A 88 -4.94 -7.34 11.53
N GLU A 89 -5.18 -7.63 12.80
CA GLU A 89 -4.96 -6.67 13.90
C GLU A 89 -3.50 -6.19 13.95
N LEU A 90 -2.54 -7.12 13.85
CA LEU A 90 -1.12 -6.77 13.80
C LEU A 90 -0.76 -5.93 12.58
N ARG A 91 -1.33 -6.24 11.41
CA ARG A 91 -1.05 -5.53 10.16
C ARG A 91 -1.68 -4.13 10.12
N ILE A 92 -2.90 -3.97 10.64
CA ILE A 92 -3.63 -2.69 10.63
C ILE A 92 -2.84 -1.61 11.37
N SER A 93 -2.33 -1.89 12.58
CA SER A 93 -1.56 -0.90 13.34
C SER A 93 -0.32 -0.39 12.58
N HIS A 94 0.38 -1.27 11.86
CA HIS A 94 1.51 -0.86 11.02
C HIS A 94 1.06 -0.01 9.83
N VAL A 95 -0.04 -0.38 9.17
CA VAL A 95 -0.57 0.35 8.01
C VAL A 95 -1.03 1.74 8.44
N ASP A 96 -1.75 1.85 9.55
CA ASP A 96 -2.23 3.13 10.10
C ASP A 96 -1.05 4.04 10.42
N PHE A 97 -0.02 3.53 11.11
CA PHE A 97 1.18 4.31 11.40
C PHE A 97 1.88 4.82 10.13
N MET A 98 1.97 4.01 9.08
CA MET A 98 2.54 4.42 7.80
C MET A 98 1.69 5.48 7.09
N ASP A 99 0.37 5.37 7.14
CA ASP A 99 -0.56 6.32 6.51
C ASP A 99 -0.55 7.67 7.23
N GLU A 100 -0.59 7.66 8.57
CA GLU A 100 -0.43 8.85 9.41
C GLU A 100 0.93 9.52 9.17
N THR A 101 2.01 8.73 9.11
CA THR A 101 3.35 9.24 8.81
C THR A 101 3.40 9.90 7.44
N ASN A 102 2.75 9.33 6.42
CA ASN A 102 2.69 9.91 5.08
C ASN A 102 1.95 11.26 5.10
N THR A 103 0.82 11.32 5.78
CA THR A 103 0.05 12.56 5.98
C THR A 103 0.90 13.63 6.67
N VAL A 104 1.58 13.30 7.77
CA VAL A 104 2.47 14.23 8.48
C VAL A 104 3.60 14.74 7.56
N ILE A 105 4.20 13.87 6.75
CA ILE A 105 5.24 14.27 5.79
C ILE A 105 4.67 15.25 4.75
N ARG A 106 3.48 15.02 4.21
CA ARG A 106 2.84 15.97 3.27
C ARG A 106 2.65 17.33 3.91
N HIS A 107 2.04 17.38 5.09
CA HIS A 107 1.81 18.62 5.83
C HIS A 107 3.10 19.34 6.25
N LYS A 108 4.16 18.60 6.55
CA LYS A 108 5.43 19.19 6.99
C LYS A 108 6.26 19.76 5.84
N PHE A 109 6.28 19.10 4.69
CA PHE A 109 7.20 19.42 3.58
C PHE A 109 6.53 20.10 2.38
N LEU A 110 5.21 19.98 2.20
CA LEU A 110 4.50 20.62 1.09
C LEU A 110 3.92 21.97 1.53
N LYS A 111 4.35 23.06 0.90
CA LYS A 111 3.88 24.41 1.21
C LYS A 111 2.41 24.50 0.83
N ASN A 112 1.60 25.05 1.74
CA ASN A 112 0.16 25.23 1.57
C ASN A 112 -0.59 23.91 1.26
N TRP A 113 -0.13 22.80 1.85
CA TRP A 113 -0.93 21.57 1.87
C TRP A 113 -2.21 21.79 2.70
N ASN A 114 -3.34 21.24 2.24
CA ASN A 114 -4.65 21.44 2.86
C ASN A 114 -5.26 20.10 3.26
N ASP A 115 -5.93 20.04 4.42
CA ASP A 115 -6.56 18.83 4.98
C ASP A 115 -7.57 18.20 4.02
N GLU A 116 -8.25 19.01 3.21
CA GLU A 116 -9.17 18.52 2.18
C GLU A 116 -8.54 17.52 1.21
N ARG A 117 -7.23 17.63 0.97
CA ARG A 117 -6.49 16.75 0.04
C ARG A 117 -6.22 15.37 0.63
N ASP A 118 -6.32 15.21 1.96
CA ASP A 118 -6.17 13.91 2.63
C ASP A 118 -7.51 13.19 2.78
N THR A 119 -8.64 13.87 2.53
CA THR A 119 -9.97 13.25 2.60
C THR A 119 -10.29 12.42 1.34
N LEU A 120 -10.80 11.22 1.53
CA LEU A 120 -11.21 10.31 0.44
C LEU A 120 -12.65 10.61 -0.03
N ILE A 121 -12.95 11.86 -0.35
CA ILE A 121 -14.27 12.28 -0.86
C ILE A 121 -14.23 12.27 -2.40
N TYR A 122 -15.23 11.66 -3.04
CA TYR A 122 -15.36 11.63 -4.50
C TYR A 122 -16.59 12.42 -4.99
N PRO A 123 -16.43 13.38 -5.92
CA PRO A 123 -15.17 13.88 -6.48
C PRO A 123 -14.37 14.71 -5.45
N PRO A 124 -13.03 14.73 -5.54
CA PRO A 124 -12.21 15.46 -4.57
C PRO A 124 -12.43 16.97 -4.71
N SER A 125 -12.54 17.70 -3.59
CA SER A 125 -12.73 19.16 -3.58
C SER A 125 -11.49 19.91 -4.09
N SER A 126 -10.31 19.32 -3.87
CA SER A 126 -9.02 19.83 -4.30
C SER A 126 -8.36 18.86 -5.29
N GLY A 127 -7.77 19.39 -6.37
CA GLY A 127 -7.04 18.59 -7.35
C GLY A 127 -5.74 17.98 -6.79
N ARG A 128 -4.90 17.43 -7.68
CA ARG A 128 -3.52 17.05 -7.30
C ARG A 128 -2.74 18.29 -6.86
N TYR A 129 -1.76 18.12 -5.98
CA TYR A 129 -0.85 19.21 -5.63
C TYR A 129 -0.02 19.57 -6.86
N SER A 130 0.00 20.85 -7.23
CA SER A 130 0.63 21.31 -8.46
C SER A 130 1.18 22.73 -8.30
N VAL A 131 2.34 22.96 -8.88
CA VAL A 131 3.03 24.24 -8.90
C VAL A 131 3.36 24.58 -10.36
N PHE A 132 3.07 25.79 -10.80
CA PHE A 132 3.08 26.13 -12.24
C PHE A 132 4.17 27.10 -12.67
N THR A 133 4.73 27.87 -11.74
CA THR A 133 5.76 28.87 -12.07
C THR A 133 7.12 28.46 -11.52
N GLY A 134 8.20 28.83 -12.23
CA GLY A 134 9.56 28.55 -11.76
C GLY A 134 9.89 29.20 -10.41
N THR A 135 9.28 30.36 -10.12
CA THR A 135 9.40 31.01 -8.80
C THR A 135 8.70 30.20 -7.72
N ASP A 136 7.49 29.69 -7.99
CA ASP A 136 6.78 28.87 -7.02
C ASP A 136 7.49 27.53 -6.77
N ILE A 137 8.17 26.96 -7.78
CA ILE A 137 9.00 25.77 -7.62
C ILE A 137 10.16 26.05 -6.66
N ILE A 138 10.87 27.17 -6.85
CA ILE A 138 11.95 27.59 -5.94
C ILE A 138 11.42 27.82 -4.53
N ASP A 139 10.26 28.46 -4.41
CA ASP A 139 9.59 28.70 -3.12
C ASP A 139 9.22 27.41 -2.40
N GLN A 140 8.67 26.43 -3.14
CA GLN A 140 8.34 25.12 -2.61
C GLN A 140 9.59 24.35 -2.18
N PHE A 141 10.66 24.39 -2.99
CA PHE A 141 11.95 23.78 -2.66
C PHE A 141 12.53 24.44 -1.39
N ALA A 142 12.53 25.77 -1.32
CA ALA A 142 13.00 26.52 -0.16
C ALA A 142 12.25 26.12 1.12
N PHE A 143 10.92 25.96 1.02
CA PHE A 143 10.11 25.47 2.11
C PHE A 143 10.53 24.05 2.54
N MET A 144 10.72 23.12 1.60
CA MET A 144 11.19 21.75 1.89
C MET A 144 12.57 21.74 2.58
N VAL A 145 13.52 22.56 2.12
CA VAL A 145 14.86 22.66 2.72
C VAL A 145 14.76 23.16 4.16
N VAL A 146 14.00 24.23 4.40
CA VAL A 146 13.82 24.77 5.74
C VAL A 146 13.11 23.76 6.64
N ALA A 147 12.08 23.10 6.14
CA ALA A 147 11.35 22.05 6.85
C ALA A 147 12.25 20.87 7.23
N TYR A 148 13.14 20.45 6.31
CA TYR A 148 14.11 19.37 6.55
C TYR A 148 15.05 19.70 7.69
N TYR A 149 15.65 20.90 7.69
CA TYR A 149 16.58 21.30 8.75
C TYR A 149 15.88 21.68 10.07
N SER A 150 14.56 21.90 10.07
CA SER A 150 13.76 22.21 11.27
C SER A 150 13.01 21.02 11.86
N ILE A 151 13.17 19.80 11.33
CA ILE A 151 12.43 18.60 11.79
C ILE A 151 12.51 18.43 13.30
N LYS A 152 13.69 18.61 13.90
CA LYS A 152 13.88 18.45 15.35
C LYS A 152 13.26 19.55 16.21
N ASP A 153 13.20 20.77 15.68
CA ASP A 153 12.77 21.93 16.45
C ASP A 153 11.25 22.17 16.35
N ASP A 154 10.66 21.76 15.23
CA ASP A 154 9.32 22.18 14.79
C ASP A 154 8.43 20.99 14.39
N SER A 155 8.79 19.77 14.78
CA SER A 155 7.94 18.58 14.62
C SER A 155 7.56 18.01 15.98
N PHE A 156 6.28 17.71 16.16
CA PHE A 156 5.79 16.92 17.31
C PHE A 156 6.07 15.42 17.12
N ALA A 157 6.35 14.98 15.90
CA ALA A 157 6.61 13.58 15.58
C ALA A 157 8.06 13.17 15.90
N SER A 158 8.25 11.89 16.23
CA SER A 158 9.53 11.28 16.65
C SER A 158 10.52 11.07 15.50
N PHE A 159 10.66 12.04 14.60
CA PHE A 159 11.60 11.95 13.48
C PHE A 159 13.03 12.30 13.90
N SER A 160 13.97 11.52 13.38
CA SER A 160 15.40 11.72 13.54
C SER A 160 16.11 11.54 12.20
N TYR A 161 17.27 12.17 12.05
CA TYR A 161 18.07 12.02 10.83
C TYR A 161 18.75 10.64 10.82
N ASP A 162 18.87 10.04 9.65
CA ASP A 162 19.64 8.82 9.44
C ASP A 162 21.15 9.14 9.41
N THR A 163 21.76 9.30 10.59
CA THR A 163 23.19 9.63 10.70
C THR A 163 24.06 8.39 10.80
N LEU A 164 25.19 8.38 10.09
CA LEU A 164 26.16 7.27 10.10
C LEU A 164 26.88 7.07 11.45
N LYS A 165 26.89 8.09 12.33
CA LYS A 165 27.54 8.03 13.65
C LYS A 165 26.92 6.98 14.59
N ASP A 166 25.70 6.54 14.31
CA ASP A 166 24.99 5.57 15.15
C ASP A 166 25.49 4.12 14.96
N GLN A 167 26.40 3.88 14.01
CA GLN A 167 26.95 2.55 13.75
C GLN A 167 28.26 2.22 14.50
N ASP A 168 29.04 3.23 14.92
CA ASP A 168 30.43 2.99 15.39
C ASP A 168 30.68 3.22 16.89
N ASN A 169 29.71 3.69 17.69
CA ASN A 169 29.94 3.93 19.12
C ASN A 169 28.78 3.46 20.00
N TYR A 170 28.81 2.16 20.31
CA TYR A 170 28.04 1.54 21.39
C TYR A 170 28.63 1.98 22.76
N PHE A 171 28.47 3.26 23.13
CA PHE A 171 28.67 3.67 24.52
C PHE A 171 27.34 3.47 25.26
N PRO A 172 27.25 2.53 26.22
CA PRO A 172 26.05 2.39 27.04
C PRO A 172 25.85 3.70 27.82
N VAL A 173 24.80 4.43 27.45
CA VAL A 173 24.35 5.63 28.14
C VAL A 173 24.06 5.24 29.59
N LYS A 174 24.94 5.66 30.51
CA LYS A 174 24.69 5.53 31.94
C LYS A 174 23.54 6.47 32.31
N VAL A 175 22.43 5.87 32.69
CA VAL A 175 21.18 6.52 33.13
C VAL A 175 21.41 7.20 34.48
N TYR A 176 22.11 8.34 34.50
CA TYR A 176 22.19 9.19 35.70
C TYR A 176 22.29 10.70 35.41
N ASP A 177 22.17 11.13 34.15
CA ASP A 177 22.06 12.55 33.80
C ASP A 177 20.82 12.74 32.89
N PRO A 178 19.77 13.47 33.31
CA PRO A 178 18.55 13.64 32.53
C PRO A 178 18.72 14.59 31.33
N LYS A 179 19.94 15.01 31.01
CA LYS A 179 20.24 15.68 29.74
C LYS A 179 20.42 14.62 28.64
N PHE A 180 19.29 14.21 28.05
CA PHE A 180 19.26 13.52 26.76
C PHE A 180 19.83 14.46 25.67
N THR A 181 21.16 14.60 25.60
CA THR A 181 21.86 15.38 24.56
C THR A 181 22.06 14.52 23.31
N SER A 182 20.98 14.01 22.73
CA SER A 182 20.97 13.53 21.35
C SER A 182 20.92 14.71 20.36
N SER A 183 21.63 15.80 20.65
CA SER A 183 21.72 16.96 19.79
C SER A 183 22.71 16.64 18.67
N ILE A 184 22.21 15.99 17.61
CA ILE A 184 22.90 15.91 16.31
C ILE A 184 23.35 17.33 15.96
N SER A 185 24.66 17.52 15.78
CA SER A 185 25.20 18.82 15.38
C SER A 185 24.68 19.18 13.99
N PHE A 186 24.54 20.47 13.69
CA PHE A 186 24.02 20.90 12.39
C PHE A 186 24.86 20.34 11.22
N ASP A 187 26.16 20.17 11.44
CA ASP A 187 27.11 19.68 10.43
C ASP A 187 27.01 18.15 10.21
N ASP A 188 26.42 17.43 11.16
CA ASP A 188 26.17 15.99 11.10
C ASP A 188 24.84 15.64 10.40
N ILE A 189 24.03 16.64 10.03
CA ILE A 189 22.79 16.41 9.30
C ILE A 189 23.14 15.88 7.89
N PRO A 190 22.58 14.72 7.49
CA PRO A 190 22.89 14.13 6.19
C PRO A 190 22.37 15.03 5.05
N PRO A 191 23.06 15.04 3.89
CA PRO A 191 22.59 15.81 2.74
C PRO A 191 21.31 15.21 2.15
N MET A 192 20.44 16.06 1.61
CA MET A 192 19.35 15.60 0.75
C MET A 192 19.91 15.24 -0.63
N GLN A 193 19.32 14.28 -1.32
CA GLN A 193 19.67 13.94 -2.70
C GLN A 193 18.63 14.51 -3.65
N PHE A 194 19.06 15.29 -4.63
CA PHE A 194 18.20 15.80 -5.69
C PHE A 194 18.65 15.24 -7.03
N CYS A 195 17.75 14.56 -7.73
CA CYS A 195 18.00 13.98 -9.05
C CYS A 195 17.07 14.60 -10.09
N LEU A 196 17.64 15.02 -11.21
CA LEU A 196 16.93 15.53 -12.37
C LEU A 196 17.05 14.53 -13.51
N GLN A 197 15.91 14.05 -13.98
CA GLN A 197 15.80 13.36 -15.26
C GLN A 197 15.50 14.42 -16.32
N LYS A 198 16.34 14.44 -17.34
CA LYS A 198 16.24 15.38 -18.46
C LYS A 198 16.67 14.71 -19.75
N ILE A 199 16.24 15.28 -20.87
CA ILE A 199 16.75 14.90 -22.19
C ILE A 199 18.08 15.63 -22.47
N ALA A 200 18.86 15.12 -23.42
CA ALA A 200 20.23 15.62 -23.66
C ALA A 200 20.26 17.05 -24.19
N ASN A 201 19.38 17.38 -25.14
CA ASN A 201 19.32 18.73 -25.69
C ASN A 201 17.98 19.03 -26.38
N VAL A 202 17.61 20.31 -26.41
CA VAL A 202 16.53 20.84 -27.25
C VAL A 202 17.06 22.05 -27.99
N THR A 203 17.03 21.98 -29.31
CA THR A 203 17.40 23.11 -30.17
C THR A 203 16.15 23.65 -30.86
N VAL A 204 15.93 24.96 -30.70
CA VAL A 204 14.81 25.68 -31.30
C VAL A 204 15.31 26.45 -32.52
N PHE A 205 14.85 26.06 -33.70
CA PHE A 205 15.20 26.69 -34.98
C PHE A 205 13.93 27.17 -35.68
N ASN A 206 13.67 28.49 -35.69
CA ASN A 206 12.56 29.12 -36.44
C ASN A 206 11.27 28.28 -36.47
N ASP A 207 10.63 28.13 -35.31
CA ASP A 207 9.39 27.38 -35.08
C ASP A 207 9.47 25.84 -35.25
N THR A 208 10.67 25.29 -35.47
CA THR A 208 10.93 23.85 -35.38
C THR A 208 11.72 23.50 -34.13
N TYR A 209 11.38 22.36 -33.54
CA TYR A 209 12.06 21.81 -32.37
C TYR A 209 12.78 20.52 -32.76
N GLU A 210 14.06 20.46 -32.47
CA GLU A 210 14.85 19.24 -32.57
C GLU A 210 15.22 18.79 -31.16
N PHE A 211 14.82 17.56 -30.83
CA PHE A 211 15.00 16.96 -29.51
C PHE A 211 16.03 15.83 -29.60
N ASP A 212 17.09 15.93 -28.81
CA ASP A 212 17.91 14.77 -28.49
C ASP A 212 17.32 14.10 -27.24
N ILE A 213 16.53 13.06 -27.47
CA ILE A 213 15.77 12.33 -26.45
C ILE A 213 16.63 11.41 -25.57
N SER A 214 17.96 11.45 -25.70
CA SER A 214 18.85 10.67 -24.86
C SER A 214 18.64 11.04 -23.39
N GLU A 215 18.29 10.06 -22.56
CA GLU A 215 17.99 10.28 -21.15
C GLU A 215 19.28 10.53 -20.34
N ILE A 216 19.31 11.66 -19.64
CA ILE A 216 20.37 12.03 -18.70
C ILE A 216 19.75 12.12 -17.30
N ASN A 217 20.39 11.44 -16.34
CA ASN A 217 19.97 11.46 -14.94
C ASN A 217 21.08 12.07 -14.07
N ASP A 218 20.90 13.35 -13.74
CA ASP A 218 21.86 14.13 -12.96
C ASP A 218 21.44 14.15 -11.48
N CYS A 219 22.24 13.52 -10.61
CA CYS A 219 22.00 13.51 -9.17
C CYS A 219 23.05 14.32 -8.43
N VAL A 220 22.61 15.17 -7.51
CA VAL A 220 23.46 16.03 -6.68
C VAL A 220 23.08 15.87 -5.20
N LEU A 221 24.09 15.80 -4.34
CA LEU A 221 23.91 15.85 -2.89
C LEU A 221 23.87 17.31 -2.41
N LEU A 222 22.76 17.67 -1.78
CA LEU A 222 22.48 18.98 -1.26
C LEU A 222 22.74 19.02 0.24
N LYS A 223 23.98 19.43 0.60
CA LYS A 223 24.34 19.83 1.96
C LYS A 223 24.30 21.35 2.07
N PHE A 224 23.50 21.88 2.99
CA PHE A 224 23.42 23.30 3.28
C PHE A 224 24.07 23.64 4.62
N ASN A 225 24.69 24.81 4.71
CA ASN A 225 25.24 25.34 5.95
C ASN A 225 24.18 26.07 6.79
N LYS A 226 24.43 26.24 8.09
CA LYS A 226 23.50 26.93 9.01
C LYS A 226 23.15 28.35 8.54
N ASN A 227 24.11 29.06 7.95
CA ASN A 227 23.91 30.40 7.43
C ASN A 227 23.07 30.39 6.15
N GLU A 228 23.29 29.43 5.25
CA GLU A 228 22.51 29.27 4.03
C GLU A 228 21.04 28.96 4.36
N VAL A 229 20.80 28.03 5.28
CA VAL A 229 19.43 27.71 5.71
C VAL A 229 18.73 28.91 6.35
N LYS A 230 19.45 29.71 7.15
CA LYS A 230 18.90 30.97 7.71
C LYS A 230 18.56 31.99 6.63
N GLU A 231 19.37 32.08 5.58
CA GLU A 231 19.11 32.97 4.45
C GLU A 231 17.87 32.51 3.65
N VAL A 232 17.78 31.20 3.35
CA VAL A 232 16.62 30.59 2.68
C VAL A 232 15.35 30.78 3.52
N ARG A 233 15.43 30.65 4.84
CA ARG A 233 14.30 30.89 5.75
C ARG A 233 13.80 32.33 5.72
N ARG A 234 14.69 33.31 5.51
CA ARG A 234 14.30 34.74 5.43
C ARG A 234 13.78 35.11 4.04
N ASN A 235 14.40 34.56 3.00
CA ASN A 235 14.06 34.85 1.62
C ASN A 235 14.22 33.58 0.77
N ALA A 236 13.11 33.00 0.34
CA ALA A 236 13.08 31.79 -0.47
C ALA A 236 13.84 31.93 -1.80
N SER A 237 13.86 33.14 -2.39
CA SER A 237 14.60 33.40 -3.65
C SER A 237 16.12 33.24 -3.50
N SER A 238 16.67 33.28 -2.27
CA SER A 238 18.10 33.02 -2.05
C SER A 238 18.48 31.59 -2.42
N LEU A 239 17.56 30.63 -2.34
CA LEU A 239 17.79 29.24 -2.73
C LEU A 239 18.22 29.13 -4.20
N LYS A 240 17.65 29.96 -5.09
CA LYS A 240 18.00 29.99 -6.50
C LYS A 240 19.52 30.15 -6.71
N LYS A 241 20.15 31.06 -5.96
CA LYS A 241 21.60 31.31 -6.04
C LYS A 241 22.41 30.09 -5.57
N PHE A 242 21.92 29.37 -4.56
CA PHE A 242 22.58 28.17 -4.05
C PHE A 242 22.43 26.96 -4.98
N LEU A 243 21.32 26.88 -5.72
CA LEU A 243 21.09 25.85 -6.74
C LEU A 243 21.89 26.13 -8.01
N GLU A 244 21.97 27.39 -8.45
CA GLU A 244 22.78 27.82 -9.61
C GLU A 244 24.27 27.45 -9.44
N LYS A 245 24.81 27.62 -8.23
CA LYS A 245 26.18 27.18 -7.89
C LYS A 245 26.40 25.67 -8.05
N ARG A 246 25.32 24.88 -7.99
CA ARG A 246 25.31 23.43 -8.12
C ARG A 246 24.79 22.97 -9.50
N GLN A 247 24.77 23.88 -10.48
CA GLN A 247 24.31 23.63 -11.86
C GLN A 247 22.83 23.21 -11.96
N ILE A 248 22.00 23.58 -10.98
CA ILE A 248 20.55 23.34 -11.00
C ILE A 248 19.86 24.67 -11.31
N THR A 249 19.17 24.72 -12.46
CA THR A 249 18.36 25.88 -12.87
C THR A 249 16.94 25.44 -13.21
N PHE A 250 15.99 26.35 -12.98
CA PHE A 250 14.57 26.17 -13.31
C PHE A 250 14.10 27.36 -14.14
N LYS A 251 14.72 27.55 -15.30
CA LYS A 251 14.32 28.59 -16.26
C LYS A 251 13.22 28.06 -17.19
N PRO A 252 12.49 28.94 -17.89
CA PRO A 252 11.50 28.52 -18.88
C PRO A 252 12.09 27.65 -20.01
N GLU A 253 13.35 27.89 -20.41
CA GLU A 253 14.09 27.07 -21.37
C GLU A 253 14.32 25.63 -20.87
N ASP A 254 14.51 25.46 -19.55
CA ASP A 254 14.72 24.16 -18.92
C ASP A 254 13.42 23.33 -18.89
N ALA A 255 12.25 23.96 -19.04
CA ALA A 255 10.95 23.28 -19.00
C ALA A 255 10.74 22.32 -20.19
N LEU A 256 11.45 22.52 -21.30
CA LEU A 256 11.43 21.60 -22.44
C LEU A 256 12.37 20.41 -22.26
N ILE A 257 13.34 20.52 -21.34
CA ILE A 257 14.43 19.56 -21.15
C ILE A 257 14.18 18.66 -19.93
N ILE A 258 13.71 19.24 -18.82
CA ILE A 258 13.48 18.52 -17.55
C ILE A 258 12.17 17.74 -17.62
N SER A 259 12.26 16.42 -17.47
CA SER A 259 11.08 15.53 -17.42
C SER A 259 10.62 15.26 -16.00
N LYS A 260 11.55 15.10 -15.05
CA LYS A 260 11.23 14.75 -13.66
C LYS A 260 12.31 15.22 -12.69
N GLY A 261 11.92 15.82 -11.57
CA GLY A 261 12.80 16.10 -10.44
C GLY A 261 12.44 15.23 -9.24
N VAL A 262 13.43 14.65 -8.57
CA VAL A 262 13.21 13.83 -7.38
C VAL A 262 14.07 14.34 -6.24
N LEU A 263 13.43 14.88 -5.20
CA LEU A 263 14.10 15.20 -3.94
C LEU A 263 13.89 14.04 -2.97
N SER A 264 14.97 13.51 -2.42
CA SER A 264 14.93 12.34 -1.55
C SER A 264 15.88 12.45 -0.36
N PHE A 265 15.46 11.88 0.76
CA PHE A 265 16.26 11.78 1.99
C PHE A 265 15.68 10.70 2.91
N ASN A 266 16.48 10.26 3.88
CA ASN A 266 16.09 9.26 4.86
C ASN A 266 15.79 9.91 6.20
N LEU A 267 14.72 9.44 6.85
CA LEU A 267 14.38 9.75 8.23
C LEU A 267 14.22 8.45 9.01
N ARG A 268 14.58 8.48 10.29
CA ARG A 268 14.28 7.40 11.24
C ARG A 268 13.16 7.84 12.17
N THR A 269 12.24 6.95 12.45
CA THR A 269 11.14 7.20 13.39
C THR A 269 10.90 5.97 14.25
N ILE A 270 10.29 6.18 15.41
CA ILE A 270 9.92 5.12 16.34
C ILE A 270 8.41 5.13 16.48
N HIS A 271 7.81 3.99 16.18
CA HIS A 271 6.42 3.71 16.48
C HIS A 271 6.33 3.06 17.86
N PHE A 272 5.52 3.64 18.73
CA PHE A 272 5.25 3.07 20.05
C PHE A 272 3.76 3.08 20.31
N ASN A 273 3.17 1.89 20.37
CA ASN A 273 1.78 1.72 20.74
C ASN A 273 1.70 1.32 22.23
N ALA A 274 1.11 2.20 23.05
CA ALA A 274 0.97 1.95 24.49
C ALA A 274 -0.18 0.98 24.82
N ILE A 275 -1.07 0.73 23.87
CA ILE A 275 -2.32 -0.03 24.03
C ILE A 275 -2.12 -1.49 23.58
N SER A 276 -1.12 -1.78 22.74
CA SER A 276 -0.84 -3.13 22.28
C SER A 276 -0.31 -4.04 23.39
N THR A 277 -0.62 -5.34 23.25
CA THR A 277 -0.12 -6.40 24.14
C THR A 277 1.39 -6.58 24.05
N ASP A 278 1.96 -6.36 22.86
CA ASP A 278 3.40 -6.21 22.66
C ASP A 278 3.78 -4.73 22.77
N LYS A 279 4.51 -4.38 23.83
CA LYS A 279 4.96 -3.01 24.15
C LYS A 279 6.34 -2.69 23.60
N ARG A 280 6.83 -3.48 22.63
CA ARG A 280 8.14 -3.24 22.02
C ARG A 280 8.03 -2.09 21.01
N PRO A 281 8.85 -1.05 21.14
CA PRO A 281 8.90 0.00 20.12
C PRO A 281 9.48 -0.56 18.83
N GLU A 282 8.88 -0.18 17.71
CA GLU A 282 9.35 -0.53 16.36
C GLU A 282 10.10 0.67 15.76
N CYS A 283 11.31 0.42 15.25
CA CYS A 283 12.12 1.44 14.59
C CYS A 283 11.96 1.34 13.08
N PHE A 284 11.57 2.44 12.44
CA PHE A 284 11.38 2.53 11.00
C PHE A 284 12.42 3.44 10.35
N LEU A 285 12.90 3.02 9.18
CA LEU A 285 13.63 3.87 8.24
C LEU A 285 12.67 4.30 7.12
N ILE A 286 12.31 5.58 7.11
CA ILE A 286 11.42 6.18 6.13
C ILE A 286 12.26 6.82 5.03
N GLN A 287 12.16 6.28 3.82
CA GLN A 287 12.76 6.88 2.63
C GLN A 287 11.75 7.83 1.99
N VAL A 288 11.94 9.12 2.21
CA VAL A 288 11.05 10.15 1.67
C VAL A 288 11.50 10.50 0.26
N LYS A 289 10.55 10.52 -0.69
CA LYS A 289 10.78 10.92 -2.09
C LYS A 289 9.65 11.83 -2.54
N PHE A 290 10.00 13.06 -2.91
CA PHE A 290 9.11 14.00 -3.58
C PHE A 290 9.37 13.95 -5.08
N TYR A 291 8.30 13.92 -5.85
CA TYR A 291 8.30 13.82 -7.31
C TYR A 291 7.67 15.07 -7.92
#